data_AF-A0AA42PHS1-F1
#
_entry.id   AF-A0AA42PHS1-F1
#
_cell.length_a   1.000
_cell.length_b   1.000
_cell.length_c   1.000
_cell.angle_alpha   90.00
_cell.angle_beta   90.00
_cell.angle_gamma   90.00
#
_symmetry.space_group_name_H-M   'P 1'
#
loop_
_entity.id
_entity.type
_entity.pdbx_description
1 polymer ?
#
loop_
_entity_poly.entity_id
_entity_poly.type
_entity_poly.pdbx_seq_one_letter_code
_entity_poly.pdbx_strand_id
1 'polypeptide(L)'
;MPTKRLALIGCLSLLAACSPQAAVSAAAVAPNAAPTAGPPPAADCPVPADVYDADDVRIYCQMPSDVQAFLARENTCQHFAGEEPYDDERRRELEVANAEYCEGREKIFTDLVARHRDDCVVRQALIAINGRYDLVFELDLKPCEG
;
A
#
# COMPACT_ATOMS: atom_id res chain seq x y z
N MET A 1 -68.28 -10.20 -15.29
CA MET A 1 -68.45 -8.89 -14.61
C MET A 1 -67.07 -8.37 -14.23
N PRO A 2 -66.82 -7.05 -14.33
CA PRO A 2 -65.85 -6.55 -15.31
C PRO A 2 -64.63 -5.85 -14.72
N THR A 3 -63.64 -5.74 -15.61
CA THR A 3 -62.53 -4.79 -15.70
C THR A 3 -62.78 -3.40 -15.14
N LYS A 4 -61.73 -2.80 -14.56
CA LYS A 4 -61.39 -1.36 -14.57
C LYS A 4 -60.08 -1.16 -13.76
N ARG A 5 -59.11 -0.34 -14.11
CA ARG A 5 -58.82 0.53 -15.26
C ARG A 5 -57.35 0.90 -15.10
N LEU A 6 -56.62 0.94 -16.22
CA LEU A 6 -55.34 1.63 -16.35
C LEU A 6 -55.45 3.07 -15.81
N ALA A 7 -54.40 3.53 -15.12
CA ALA A 7 -54.03 4.94 -15.10
C ALA A 7 -52.53 5.04 -15.35
N LEU A 8 -52.19 5.35 -16.61
CA LEU A 8 -50.92 5.98 -16.98
C LEU A 8 -50.78 7.27 -16.16
N ILE A 9 -49.63 7.46 -15.52
CA ILE A 9 -49.16 8.78 -15.12
C ILE A 9 -47.83 9.02 -15.83
N GLY A 10 -47.83 10.13 -16.56
CA GLY A 10 -46.93 10.43 -17.66
C GLY A 10 -45.50 10.76 -17.27
N CYS A 11 -44.64 10.59 -18.26
CA CYS A 11 -43.34 11.23 -18.36
C CYS A 11 -43.46 12.73 -18.12
N LEU A 12 -42.60 13.29 -17.28
CA LEU A 12 -42.07 14.64 -17.47
C LEU A 12 -40.58 14.62 -17.10
N SER A 13 -39.76 14.51 -18.14
CA SER A 13 -38.32 14.74 -18.14
C SER A 13 -38.03 16.22 -17.89
N LEU A 14 -37.15 16.52 -16.93
CA LEU A 14 -36.46 17.81 -16.86
C LEU A 14 -34.94 17.55 -16.75
N LEU A 15 -34.26 17.73 -17.89
CA LEU A 15 -32.82 18.02 -17.93
C LEU A 15 -32.64 19.54 -17.72
N ALA A 16 -31.89 19.94 -16.71
CA ALA A 16 -31.25 21.26 -16.55
C ALA A 16 -30.31 21.16 -15.33
N ALA A 17 -29.06 21.62 -15.29
CA ALA A 17 -28.16 22.19 -16.27
C ALA A 17 -26.73 22.06 -15.69
N CYS A 18 -25.73 21.89 -16.55
CA CYS A 18 -24.32 22.07 -16.21
C CYS A 18 -24.07 23.53 -15.81
N SER A 19 -23.31 23.76 -14.74
CA SER A 19 -22.64 25.05 -14.52
C SER A 19 -21.18 24.79 -14.12
N PRO A 20 -20.20 25.45 -14.76
CA PRO A 20 -18.81 25.39 -14.37
C PRO A 20 -18.54 26.47 -13.30
N GLN A 21 -17.81 26.13 -12.25
CA GLN A 21 -17.21 27.15 -11.39
C GLN A 21 -15.71 27.24 -11.71
N ALA A 22 -15.36 28.21 -12.55
CA ALA A 22 -14.02 28.75 -12.64
C ALA A 22 -14.10 30.23 -12.29
N ALA A 23 -13.49 30.62 -11.16
CA ALA A 23 -13.12 32.01 -10.90
C ALA A 23 -11.87 32.03 -10.03
N VAL A 24 -10.78 32.48 -10.64
CA VAL A 24 -9.48 32.76 -10.04
C VAL A 24 -9.55 34.09 -9.26
N SER A 25 -8.81 34.21 -8.16
CA SER A 25 -8.21 35.48 -7.77
C SER A 25 -6.94 35.21 -6.97
N ALA A 26 -5.85 35.77 -7.49
CA ALA A 26 -4.50 35.74 -6.96
C ALA A 26 -4.17 37.11 -6.35
N ALA A 27 -3.45 37.12 -5.22
CA ALA A 27 -2.48 38.12 -4.75
C ALA A 27 -2.03 37.70 -3.32
N ALA A 28 -0.77 37.73 -2.87
CA ALA A 28 0.54 38.01 -3.45
C ALA A 28 1.66 37.54 -2.45
N VAL A 29 2.69 36.84 -2.97
CA VAL A 29 4.15 36.80 -2.64
C VAL A 29 4.59 36.69 -1.15
N ALA A 30 4.98 35.51 -0.62
CA ALA A 30 6.31 34.84 -0.55
C ALA A 30 7.36 35.45 0.41
N PRO A 31 8.05 34.60 1.21
CA PRO A 31 9.38 34.18 0.76
C PRO A 31 9.62 32.66 0.84
N ASN A 32 10.45 32.19 -0.09
CA ASN A 32 11.17 30.92 -0.11
C ASN A 32 11.18 30.12 1.20
N ALA A 33 10.38 29.07 1.25
CA ALA A 33 10.86 27.80 1.77
C ALA A 33 11.10 26.93 0.54
N ALA A 34 12.37 26.77 0.15
CA ALA A 34 12.72 25.68 -0.73
C ALA A 34 12.15 24.41 -0.08
N PRO A 35 11.40 23.55 -0.79
CA PRO A 35 11.24 22.21 -0.31
C PRO A 35 12.67 21.70 -0.13
N THR A 36 13.03 21.25 1.07
CA THR A 36 14.16 20.36 1.23
C THR A 36 13.81 19.17 0.34
N ALA A 37 14.26 19.23 -0.91
CA ALA A 37 14.27 18.09 -1.77
C ALA A 37 15.02 17.04 -0.96
N GLY A 38 14.29 16.02 -0.52
CA GLY A 38 14.94 14.78 -0.13
C GLY A 38 15.88 14.35 -1.26
N PRO A 39 16.79 13.40 -0.98
CA PRO A 39 17.65 12.83 -2.00
C PRO A 39 16.85 12.61 -3.29
N PRO A 40 17.41 12.96 -4.47
CA PRO A 40 16.71 12.74 -5.73
C PRO A 40 16.21 11.29 -5.76
N PRO A 41 15.01 11.02 -6.29
CA PRO A 41 14.59 9.64 -6.49
C PRO A 41 15.72 8.93 -7.21
N ALA A 42 16.11 7.76 -6.69
CA ALA A 42 17.07 6.90 -7.38
C ALA A 42 16.48 6.62 -8.76
N ALA A 43 16.88 7.41 -9.76
CA ALA A 43 16.23 7.46 -11.07
C ALA A 43 16.41 6.15 -11.86
N ASP A 44 17.22 5.25 -11.33
CA ASP A 44 17.52 3.92 -11.87
C ASP A 44 17.19 2.79 -10.87
N CYS A 45 16.29 2.99 -9.91
CA CYS A 45 15.87 1.90 -9.04
C CYS A 45 14.68 1.13 -9.68
N PRO A 46 14.91 -0.08 -10.23
CA PRO A 46 13.82 -0.91 -10.71
C PRO A 46 13.08 -1.53 -9.52
N VAL A 47 11.78 -1.28 -9.43
CA VAL A 47 10.91 -2.00 -8.50
C VAL A 47 10.59 -3.37 -9.12
N PRO A 48 10.89 -4.50 -8.44
CA PRO A 48 10.55 -5.83 -8.94
C PRO A 48 9.04 -6.00 -9.11
N ALA A 49 8.62 -6.85 -10.07
CA ALA A 49 7.20 -7.15 -10.29
C ALA A 49 6.51 -7.77 -9.07
N ASP A 50 7.29 -8.44 -8.23
CA ASP A 50 6.81 -9.08 -6.99
C ASP A 50 6.51 -8.07 -5.89
N VAL A 51 6.87 -6.79 -6.05
CA VAL A 51 6.46 -5.70 -5.14
C VAL A 51 5.26 -4.99 -5.76
N TYR A 52 4.06 -5.36 -5.32
CA TYR A 52 2.81 -4.92 -5.94
C TYR A 52 1.92 -4.08 -5.02
N ASP A 53 2.11 -4.12 -3.70
CA ASP A 53 1.38 -3.23 -2.80
C ASP A 53 1.75 -1.77 -3.10
N ALA A 54 0.73 -0.94 -3.34
CA ALA A 54 0.94 0.43 -3.82
C ALA A 54 1.72 1.28 -2.82
N ASP A 55 1.61 1.00 -1.51
CA ASP A 55 2.34 1.76 -0.50
C ASP A 55 3.80 1.33 -0.43
N ASP A 56 4.06 0.03 -0.62
CA ASP A 56 5.42 -0.51 -0.69
C ASP A 56 6.16 -0.02 -1.95
N VAL A 57 5.49 -0.01 -3.11
CA VAL A 57 6.05 0.55 -4.36
C VAL A 57 6.49 2.00 -4.16
N ARG A 58 5.70 2.81 -3.44
CA ARG A 58 6.02 4.23 -3.18
C ARG A 58 7.30 4.41 -2.36
N ILE A 59 7.60 3.50 -1.45
CA ILE A 59 8.76 3.61 -0.55
C ILE A 59 9.96 2.78 -1.00
N TYR A 60 9.78 1.77 -1.85
CA TYR A 60 10.76 0.72 -2.16
C TYR A 60 12.16 1.28 -2.43
N CYS A 61 12.27 2.21 -3.37
CA CYS A 61 13.54 2.79 -3.80
C CYS A 61 14.20 3.75 -2.82
N GLN A 62 13.51 4.10 -1.74
CA GLN A 62 14.04 4.92 -0.64
C GLN A 62 14.55 4.04 0.51
N MET A 63 14.24 2.73 0.49
CA MET A 63 14.59 1.80 1.55
C MET A 63 15.99 1.20 1.35
N PRO A 64 16.70 0.84 2.43
CA PRO A 64 17.91 0.04 2.35
C PRO A 64 17.67 -1.31 1.67
N SER A 65 18.73 -1.90 1.10
CA SER A 65 18.62 -3.12 0.29
C SER A 65 18.05 -4.33 1.03
N ASP A 66 18.25 -4.42 2.35
CA ASP A 66 17.69 -5.51 3.16
C ASP A 66 16.19 -5.34 3.43
N VAL A 67 15.72 -4.09 3.58
CA VAL A 67 14.30 -3.77 3.63
C VAL A 67 13.65 -3.98 2.24
N GLN A 68 14.31 -3.60 1.15
CA GLN A 68 13.86 -3.91 -0.21
C GLN A 68 13.70 -5.42 -0.44
N ALA A 69 14.68 -6.22 -0.02
CA ALA A 69 14.63 -7.68 -0.11
C ALA A 69 13.47 -8.26 0.71
N PHE A 70 13.23 -7.70 1.91
CA PHE A 70 12.08 -8.09 2.72
C PHE A 70 10.77 -7.75 2.04
N LEU A 71 10.58 -6.53 1.50
CA LEU A 71 9.34 -6.15 0.83
C LEU A 71 9.03 -7.05 -0.37
N ALA A 72 10.03 -7.39 -1.20
CA ALA A 72 9.82 -8.31 -2.32
C ALA A 72 9.38 -9.71 -1.86
N ARG A 73 10.05 -10.25 -0.83
CA ARG A 73 9.67 -11.55 -0.26
C ARG A 73 8.30 -11.51 0.41
N GLU A 74 8.02 -10.47 1.17
CA GLU A 74 6.79 -10.30 1.93
C GLU A 74 5.59 -10.12 1.00
N ASN A 75 5.70 -9.30 -0.05
CA ASN A 75 4.66 -9.19 -1.07
C ASN A 75 4.43 -10.55 -1.76
N THR A 76 5.50 -11.30 -2.08
CA THR A 76 5.35 -12.67 -2.60
C THR A 76 4.63 -13.59 -1.62
N CYS A 77 4.94 -13.53 -0.32
CA CYS A 77 4.20 -14.27 0.70
C CYS A 77 2.72 -13.89 0.70
N GLN A 78 2.40 -12.59 0.68
CA GLN A 78 1.02 -12.11 0.69
C GLN A 78 0.23 -12.51 -0.56
N HIS A 79 0.91 -12.82 -1.67
CA HIS A 79 0.24 -13.36 -2.85
C HIS A 79 -0.37 -14.73 -2.57
N PHE A 80 0.37 -15.60 -1.87
CA PHE A 80 -0.03 -16.98 -1.56
C PHE A 80 -0.77 -17.11 -0.21
N ALA A 81 -0.58 -16.17 0.71
CA ALA A 81 -1.09 -16.26 2.06
C ALA A 81 -2.63 -16.26 2.08
N GLY A 82 -3.21 -17.32 2.65
CA GLY A 82 -4.67 -17.46 2.79
C GLY A 82 -5.39 -17.90 1.51
N GLU A 83 -4.66 -18.20 0.44
CA GLU A 83 -5.25 -18.84 -0.74
C GLU A 83 -5.84 -20.22 -0.42
N GLU A 84 -6.93 -20.57 -1.13
CA GLU A 84 -7.67 -21.80 -0.90
C GLU A 84 -7.09 -22.97 -1.72
N PRO A 85 -6.76 -24.11 -1.08
CA PRO A 85 -6.26 -25.30 -1.77
C PRO A 85 -7.42 -26.11 -2.39
N TYR A 86 -8.03 -25.57 -3.45
CA TYR A 86 -9.22 -26.16 -4.09
C TYR A 86 -9.00 -27.56 -4.68
N ASP A 87 -7.74 -27.94 -4.92
CA ASP A 87 -7.35 -29.29 -5.29
C ASP A 87 -5.97 -29.68 -4.73
N ASP A 88 -5.58 -30.92 -5.00
CA ASP A 88 -4.35 -31.52 -4.51
C ASP A 88 -3.07 -30.95 -5.14
N GLU A 89 -3.17 -30.41 -6.36
CA GLU A 89 -2.04 -29.79 -7.06
C GLU A 89 -1.79 -28.42 -6.44
N ARG A 90 -2.83 -27.59 -6.38
CA ARG A 90 -2.77 -26.26 -5.78
C ARG A 90 -2.34 -26.31 -4.33
N ARG A 91 -2.82 -27.29 -3.56
CA ARG A 91 -2.38 -27.49 -2.16
C ARG A 91 -0.86 -27.63 -2.04
N ARG A 92 -0.22 -28.43 -2.91
CA ARG A 92 1.24 -28.64 -2.88
C ARG A 92 1.99 -27.38 -3.31
N GLU A 93 1.48 -26.65 -4.28
CA GLU A 93 2.06 -25.36 -4.68
C GLU A 93 2.05 -24.38 -3.52
N LEU A 94 0.92 -24.23 -2.83
CA LEU A 94 0.79 -23.34 -1.68
C LEU A 94 1.69 -23.79 -0.52
N GLU A 95 1.81 -25.10 -0.26
CA GLU A 95 2.74 -25.63 0.74
C GLU A 95 4.20 -25.24 0.45
N VAL A 96 4.64 -25.38 -0.81
CA VAL A 96 6.00 -25.00 -1.24
C VAL A 96 6.19 -23.49 -1.15
N ALA A 97 5.26 -22.70 -1.69
CA ALA A 97 5.36 -21.25 -1.71
C ALA A 97 5.34 -20.64 -0.29
N ASN A 98 4.50 -21.17 0.61
CA ASN A 98 4.46 -20.71 2.00
C ASN A 98 5.75 -21.05 2.75
N ALA A 99 6.33 -22.24 2.52
CA ALA A 99 7.63 -22.60 3.09
C ALA A 99 8.75 -21.69 2.57
N GLU A 100 8.73 -21.34 1.29
CA GLU A 100 9.76 -20.49 0.68
C GLU A 100 9.64 -19.02 1.10
N TYR A 101 8.44 -18.44 1.03
CA TYR A 101 8.23 -16.99 1.12
C TYR A 101 7.65 -16.52 2.45
N CYS A 102 6.91 -17.35 3.18
CA CYS A 102 6.24 -16.93 4.42
C CYS A 102 6.98 -17.37 5.69
N GLU A 103 7.65 -18.52 5.67
CA GLU A 103 8.35 -19.03 6.86
C GLU A 103 9.41 -18.03 7.37
N GLY A 104 9.50 -17.85 8.68
CA GLY A 104 10.52 -16.99 9.31
C GLY A 104 10.34 -15.47 9.13
N ARG A 105 9.25 -15.01 8.50
CA ARG A 105 9.00 -13.58 8.24
C ARG A 105 9.10 -12.68 9.47
N GLU A 106 8.54 -13.12 10.60
CA GLU A 106 8.55 -12.37 11.87
C GLU A 106 9.97 -12.15 12.40
N LYS A 107 10.82 -13.18 12.30
CA LYS A 107 12.22 -13.10 12.73
C LYS A 107 13.00 -12.15 11.83
N ILE A 108 12.84 -12.28 10.50
CA ILE A 108 13.51 -11.41 9.53
C ILE A 108 13.11 -9.95 9.81
N PHE A 109 11.83 -9.69 10.02
CA PHE A 109 11.33 -8.36 10.32
C PHE A 109 11.88 -7.81 11.65
N THR A 110 11.91 -8.63 12.69
CA THR A 110 12.52 -8.27 13.99
C THR A 110 14.00 -7.93 13.85
N ASP A 111 14.75 -8.68 13.03
CA ASP A 111 16.17 -8.43 12.77
C ASP A 111 16.36 -7.09 12.01
N LEU A 112 15.47 -6.74 11.08
CA LEU A 112 15.48 -5.44 10.38
C LEU A 112 15.23 -4.28 11.34
N VAL A 113 14.23 -4.42 12.21
CA VAL A 113 13.92 -3.42 13.25
C VAL A 113 15.12 -3.19 14.15
N ALA A 114 15.80 -4.25 14.59
CA ALA A 114 16.99 -4.13 15.42
C ALA A 114 18.16 -3.45 14.70
N ARG A 115 18.36 -3.78 13.42
CA ARG A 115 19.46 -3.25 12.60
C ARG A 115 19.28 -1.77 12.25
N HIS A 116 18.06 -1.35 11.95
CA HIS A 116 17.74 0.00 11.50
C HIS A 116 17.19 0.90 12.61
N ARG A 117 17.38 0.51 13.88
CA ARG A 117 16.79 1.22 15.05
C ARG A 117 17.17 2.70 15.14
N ASP A 118 18.34 3.07 14.63
CA ASP A 118 18.92 4.41 14.70
C ASP A 118 18.65 5.23 13.41
N ASP A 119 18.05 4.62 12.38
CA ASP A 119 17.59 5.31 11.17
C ASP A 119 16.10 5.60 11.27
N CYS A 120 15.76 6.85 11.55
CA CYS A 120 14.38 7.24 11.79
C CYS A 120 13.47 7.18 10.56
N VAL A 121 14.02 7.34 9.35
CA VAL A 121 13.22 7.22 8.13
C VAL A 121 12.86 5.75 7.92
N VAL A 122 13.84 4.86 8.05
CA VAL A 122 13.63 3.42 7.91
C VAL A 122 12.74 2.88 9.02
N ARG A 123 12.93 3.33 10.26
CA ARG A 123 12.12 2.91 11.40
C ARG A 123 10.65 3.29 11.25
N GLN A 124 10.35 4.47 10.72
CA GLN A 124 8.98 4.88 10.39
C GLN A 124 8.38 4.02 9.27
N ALA A 125 9.16 3.68 8.25
CA ALA A 125 8.72 2.75 7.21
C ALA A 125 8.43 1.36 7.80
N LEU A 126 9.30 0.82 8.66
CA LEU A 126 9.10 -0.47 9.32
C LEU A 126 7.85 -0.49 10.20
N ILE A 127 7.51 0.61 10.90
CA ILE A 127 6.23 0.73 11.62
C ILE A 127 5.04 0.54 10.67
N ALA A 128 5.05 1.25 9.54
CA ALA A 128 3.97 1.15 8.56
C ALA A 128 3.87 -0.27 7.96
N ILE A 129 5.01 -0.88 7.63
CA ILE A 129 5.11 -2.25 7.12
C ILE A 129 4.57 -3.26 8.15
N ASN A 130 4.94 -3.13 9.43
CA ASN A 130 4.45 -4.01 10.51
C ASN A 130 2.92 -3.97 10.60
N GLY A 131 2.34 -2.77 10.57
CA GLY A 131 0.89 -2.59 10.65
C GLY A 131 0.16 -3.08 9.41
N ARG A 132 0.77 -2.97 8.23
CA ARG A 132 0.17 -3.43 6.96
C ARG A 132 0.10 -4.95 6.88
N TYR A 133 1.20 -5.63 7.24
CA TYR A 133 1.36 -7.07 7.05
C TYR A 133 1.17 -7.90 8.31
N ASP A 134 0.86 -7.26 9.43
CA ASP A 134 0.57 -7.92 10.68
C ASP A 134 1.71 -8.85 11.13
N LEU A 135 2.93 -8.30 11.15
CA LEU A 135 4.15 -9.09 11.30
C LEU A 135 4.43 -9.47 12.76
N VAL A 136 4.51 -8.49 13.65
CA VAL A 136 4.72 -8.76 15.08
C VAL A 136 3.99 -7.72 15.94
N PHE A 137 2.94 -8.16 16.63
CA PHE A 137 2.14 -7.31 17.52
C PHE A 137 2.90 -6.83 18.76
N GLU A 138 3.87 -7.62 19.23
CA GLU A 138 4.60 -7.37 20.48
C GLU A 138 5.86 -6.51 20.29
N LEU A 139 6.25 -6.20 19.05
CA LEU A 139 7.37 -5.28 18.81
C LEU A 139 6.95 -3.86 19.22
N ASP A 140 7.62 -3.31 20.23
CA ASP A 140 7.45 -1.91 20.69
C ASP A 140 8.04 -0.91 19.68
N LEU A 141 7.42 -0.84 18.50
CA LEU A 141 7.77 0.08 17.43
C LEU A 141 7.11 1.43 17.67
N LYS A 142 7.79 2.30 18.41
CA LYS A 142 7.40 3.71 18.57
C LYS A 142 7.93 4.56 17.40
N PRO A 143 7.29 5.66 17.01
CA PRO A 143 7.94 6.68 16.18
C PRO A 143 9.29 7.12 16.76
N CYS A 144 10.21 7.61 15.92
CA CYS A 144 11.38 8.31 16.45
C CYS A 144 10.97 9.61 17.13
N GLU A 145 11.62 9.93 18.24
CA GLU A 145 11.59 11.28 18.81
C GLU A 145 12.54 12.17 17.98
N GLY A 146 12.06 13.35 17.57
CA GLY A 146 12.79 14.29 16.73
C GLY A 146 13.72 15.22 17.50
#